data_AF-A0A969VEB3-F1
#
_entry.id   AF-A0A969VEB3-F1
#
_cell.length_a   1.000
_cell.length_b   1.000
_cell.length_c   1.000
_cell.angle_alpha   90.00
_cell.angle_beta   90.00
_cell.angle_gamma   90.00
#
_symmetry.space_group_name_H-M   'P 1'
#
loop_
_entity.id
_entity.type
_entity.pdbx_description
1 polymer ?
#
loop_
_entity_poly.entity_id
_entity_poly.type
_entity_poly.pdbx_seq_one_letter_code
_entity_poly.pdbx_strand_id
1 'polypeptide(L)'
;MNEITIVPAGGTGNVPYMTYLARSRDREQAGVIVLMDSDSDGNKAKLQLTEEKYGWQQDPLLKQRYVLQIGDLRVLGVNLPEKLKEPQIEDLIPLRIGILAAHKYVKVIWGMAEQDIKDIKEEDIQKKLNEGMTMFKAVYSCVEAASKDKRQLSKLPFARSVIEVVQALHKKNCTDQKHLDPKDLEALNQFNNNFKILFRELDKRIGEAELERTREKASEKILVLQESFFNNHPNGANKEDAVGFLHKLNVLLRGDTNFEAEPITKAIEKIQQDHKLDTNLTERIEKYQDFQRDIKALYYQGQKKAEELAEES
;
A
#
# COMPACT_ATOMS: atom_id res chain seq x y z
N MET A 1 17.43 -0.87 2.35
CA MET A 1 16.74 0.41 2.65
C MET A 1 16.32 1.19 1.39
N ASN A 2 16.33 0.60 0.18
CA ASN A 2 15.99 1.28 -1.10
C ASN A 2 14.85 0.58 -1.87
N GLU A 3 13.90 -0.06 -1.20
CA GLU A 3 12.87 -0.88 -1.88
C GLU A 3 11.51 -0.18 -2.04
N ILE A 4 11.28 0.95 -1.35
CA ILE A 4 9.99 1.67 -1.36
C ILE A 4 10.21 3.13 -1.78
N THR A 5 9.45 3.59 -2.76
CA THR A 5 9.42 5.00 -3.18
C THR A 5 8.11 5.64 -2.71
N ILE A 6 8.22 6.68 -1.86
CA ILE A 6 7.05 7.45 -1.41
C ILE A 6 6.82 8.60 -2.39
N VAL A 7 5.64 8.64 -3.01
CA VAL A 7 5.28 9.65 -3.99
C VAL A 7 4.16 10.55 -3.44
N PRO A 8 4.42 11.83 -3.15
CA PRO A 8 3.37 12.76 -2.79
C PRO A 8 2.53 13.12 -4.02
N ALA A 9 1.22 12.88 -3.98
CA ALA A 9 0.32 13.16 -5.11
C ALA A 9 -0.04 14.65 -5.30
N GLY A 10 0.29 15.52 -4.33
CA GLY A 10 -0.08 16.94 -4.38
C GLY A 10 -1.59 17.20 -4.24
N GLY A 11 -2.33 16.23 -3.68
CA GLY A 11 -3.78 16.29 -3.47
C GLY A 11 -4.45 14.98 -3.86
N THR A 12 -5.57 14.68 -3.20
CA THR A 12 -6.27 13.39 -3.34
C THR A 12 -6.78 13.15 -4.76
N GLY A 13 -7.20 14.20 -5.47
CA GLY A 13 -7.66 14.10 -6.87
C GLY A 13 -6.58 13.67 -7.87
N ASN A 14 -5.30 13.80 -7.53
CA ASN A 14 -4.20 13.37 -8.40
C ASN A 14 -3.75 11.93 -8.13
N VAL A 15 -4.22 11.30 -7.05
CA VAL A 15 -3.81 9.95 -6.67
C VAL A 15 -4.11 8.94 -7.79
N PRO A 16 -5.32 8.90 -8.40
CA PRO A 16 -5.60 7.98 -9.49
C PRO A 16 -4.66 8.16 -10.69
N TYR A 17 -4.37 9.41 -11.06
CA TYR A 17 -3.44 9.71 -12.15
C TYR A 17 -2.01 9.22 -11.84
N MET A 18 -1.51 9.47 -10.64
CA MET A 18 -0.17 9.02 -10.24
C MET A 18 -0.07 7.49 -10.18
N THR A 19 -1.10 6.81 -9.68
CA THR A 19 -1.20 5.35 -9.71
C THR A 19 -1.20 4.82 -11.13
N TYR A 20 -1.98 5.43 -12.03
CA TYR A 20 -1.99 5.08 -13.45
C TYR A 20 -0.58 5.24 -14.05
N LEU A 21 0.12 6.36 -13.79
CA LEU A 21 1.48 6.55 -14.31
C LEU A 21 2.48 5.49 -13.80
N ALA A 22 2.34 5.07 -12.53
CA ALA A 22 3.19 4.05 -11.94
C ALA A 22 2.94 2.64 -12.49
N ARG A 23 1.71 2.33 -12.91
CA ARG A 23 1.33 1.00 -13.42
C ARG A 23 1.30 0.87 -14.96
N SER A 24 1.04 1.96 -15.70
CA SER A 24 0.68 1.87 -17.13
C SER A 24 1.82 2.01 -18.13
N ARG A 25 3.03 2.37 -17.69
CA ARG A 25 4.12 2.75 -18.60
C ARG A 25 5.04 1.62 -19.02
N ASP A 26 5.13 0.56 -18.22
CA ASP A 26 6.09 -0.52 -18.42
C ASP A 26 5.41 -1.88 -18.54
N ARG A 27 6.08 -2.82 -19.21
CA ARG A 27 5.64 -4.24 -19.24
C ARG A 27 5.61 -4.83 -17.83
N GLU A 28 6.50 -4.38 -16.94
CA GLU A 28 6.47 -4.75 -15.54
C GLU A 28 5.81 -3.64 -14.73
N GLN A 29 4.62 -3.92 -14.20
CA GLN A 29 3.92 -2.96 -13.35
C GLN A 29 4.54 -2.92 -11.95
N ALA A 30 4.68 -1.73 -11.37
CA ALA A 30 5.15 -1.60 -9.99
C ALA A 30 4.07 -2.07 -8.99
N GLY A 31 4.51 -2.62 -7.85
CA GLY A 31 3.65 -2.86 -6.70
C GLY A 31 3.26 -1.52 -6.11
N VAL A 32 1.98 -1.16 -6.17
CA VAL A 32 1.50 0.15 -5.73
C VAL A 32 0.47 -0.03 -4.62
N ILE A 33 0.69 0.68 -3.52
CA ILE A 33 -0.28 0.85 -2.45
C ILE A 33 -0.59 2.34 -2.29
N VAL A 34 -1.79 2.64 -1.81
CA VAL A 34 -2.28 4.01 -1.68
C VAL A 34 -2.74 4.26 -0.24
N LEU A 35 -2.21 5.31 0.40
CA LEU A 35 -2.64 5.81 1.70
C LEU A 35 -3.32 7.16 1.51
N MET A 36 -4.55 7.32 2.02
CA MET A 36 -5.33 8.56 1.88
C MET A 36 -6.13 8.91 3.13
N ASP A 37 -6.54 10.17 3.22
CA ASP A 37 -7.54 10.61 4.19
C ASP A 37 -8.91 9.97 3.90
N SER A 38 -9.78 9.92 4.91
CA SER A 38 -11.15 9.40 4.82
C SER A 38 -12.19 10.50 4.59
N ASP A 39 -11.82 11.55 3.86
CA ASP A 39 -12.74 12.63 3.47
C ASP A 39 -13.47 12.31 2.16
N SER A 40 -14.39 13.20 1.78
CA SER A 40 -15.17 13.03 0.55
C SER A 40 -14.31 12.91 -0.72
N ASP A 41 -13.13 13.53 -0.77
CA ASP A 41 -12.23 13.44 -1.92
C ASP A 41 -11.43 12.14 -1.90
N GLY A 42 -11.04 11.65 -0.71
CA GLY A 42 -10.49 10.31 -0.50
C GLY A 42 -11.44 9.21 -0.96
N ASN A 43 -12.73 9.33 -0.62
CA ASN A 43 -13.73 8.36 -1.04
C ASN A 43 -13.92 8.34 -2.56
N LYS A 44 -13.95 9.51 -3.22
CA LYS A 44 -14.01 9.58 -4.69
C LYS A 44 -12.76 8.97 -5.33
N ALA A 45 -11.57 9.29 -4.82
CA ALA A 45 -10.33 8.73 -5.33
C ALA A 45 -10.27 7.21 -5.16
N LYS A 46 -10.78 6.67 -4.04
CA LYS A 46 -10.89 5.23 -3.83
C LYS A 46 -11.79 4.57 -4.87
N LEU A 47 -12.99 5.11 -5.11
CA LEU A 47 -13.89 4.62 -6.16
C LEU A 47 -13.21 4.62 -7.54
N GLN A 48 -12.53 5.72 -7.89
CA GLN A 48 -11.79 5.82 -9.14
C GLN A 48 -10.65 4.80 -9.27
N LEU A 49 -10.00 4.47 -8.16
CA LEU A 49 -8.91 3.49 -8.15
C LEU A 49 -9.41 2.06 -8.24
N THR A 50 -10.54 1.74 -7.59
CA THR A 50 -10.92 0.35 -7.32
C THR A 50 -12.15 -0.14 -8.08
N GLU A 51 -12.95 0.77 -8.65
CA GLU A 51 -14.21 0.43 -9.30
C GLU A 51 -14.30 1.00 -10.73
N GLU A 52 -13.76 2.19 -10.96
CA GLU A 52 -13.81 2.82 -12.28
C GLU A 52 -12.67 2.37 -13.18
N LYS A 53 -12.96 2.35 -14.49
CA LYS A 53 -11.92 2.20 -15.53
C LYS A 53 -11.21 3.53 -15.71
N TYR A 54 -9.88 3.51 -15.74
CA TYR A 54 -9.08 4.72 -15.91
C TYR A 54 -8.33 4.71 -17.25
N GLY A 55 -8.55 5.75 -18.06
CA GLY A 55 -7.96 5.84 -19.39
C GLY A 55 -8.46 4.75 -20.34
N TRP A 56 -7.54 4.01 -20.95
CA TRP A 56 -7.83 2.94 -21.91
C TRP A 56 -7.89 1.53 -21.28
N GLN A 57 -7.60 1.41 -19.99
CA GLN A 57 -7.59 0.12 -19.30
C GLN A 57 -9.02 -0.41 -19.09
N GLN A 58 -9.18 -1.72 -19.23
CA GLN A 58 -10.47 -2.39 -19.06
C GLN A 58 -10.78 -2.75 -17.60
N ASP A 59 -9.76 -2.76 -16.76
CA ASP A 59 -9.83 -3.13 -15.33
C ASP A 59 -9.50 -1.92 -14.45
N PRO A 60 -9.96 -1.91 -13.18
CA PRO A 60 -9.59 -0.89 -12.21
C PRO A 60 -8.08 -0.79 -11.98
N LEU A 61 -7.63 0.40 -11.56
CA LEU A 61 -6.21 0.67 -11.34
C LEU A 61 -5.61 -0.10 -10.17
N LEU A 62 -6.39 -0.43 -9.15
CA LEU A 62 -5.94 -1.16 -7.96
C LEU A 62 -7.06 -2.03 -7.39
N LYS A 63 -6.69 -3.13 -6.75
CA LYS A 63 -7.61 -3.89 -5.91
C LYS A 63 -7.87 -3.13 -4.61
N GLN A 64 -9.08 -3.25 -4.05
CA GLN A 64 -9.48 -2.56 -2.82
C GLN A 64 -8.51 -2.77 -1.66
N ARG A 65 -7.94 -3.98 -1.52
CA ARG A 65 -6.96 -4.30 -0.48
C ARG A 65 -5.70 -3.43 -0.49
N TYR A 66 -5.33 -2.84 -1.63
CA TYR A 66 -4.13 -1.98 -1.73
C TYR A 66 -4.41 -0.50 -1.43
N VAL A 67 -5.67 -0.15 -1.17
CA VAL A 67 -6.06 1.20 -0.75
C VAL A 67 -6.35 1.18 0.74
N LEU A 68 -5.60 1.97 1.50
CA LEU A 68 -5.81 2.20 2.93
C LEU A 68 -6.28 3.63 3.16
N GLN A 69 -7.42 3.81 3.81
CA GLN A 69 -7.86 5.11 4.29
C GLN A 69 -7.68 5.22 5.81
N ILE A 70 -7.42 6.42 6.33
CA ILE A 70 -7.16 6.62 7.77
C ILE A 70 -8.32 6.11 8.66
N GLY A 71 -9.56 6.24 8.20
CA GLY A 71 -10.75 5.74 8.88
C GLY A 71 -10.78 4.22 9.04
N ASP A 72 -10.14 3.47 8.15
CA ASP A 72 -10.03 2.00 8.23
C ASP A 72 -9.23 1.59 9.49
N LEU A 73 -8.39 2.46 10.03
CA LEU A 73 -7.60 2.16 11.23
C LEU A 73 -8.45 2.06 12.51
N ARG A 74 -9.69 2.58 12.49
CA ARG A 74 -10.61 2.48 13.63
C ARG A 74 -10.93 1.02 13.98
N VAL A 75 -11.20 0.19 12.97
CA VAL A 75 -11.45 -1.25 13.17
C VAL A 75 -10.20 -2.02 13.57
N LEU A 76 -9.01 -1.45 13.37
CA LEU A 76 -7.72 -2.04 13.74
C LEU A 76 -7.22 -1.63 15.14
N GLY A 77 -8.02 -0.85 15.88
CA GLY A 77 -7.75 -0.48 17.26
C GLY A 77 -7.18 0.93 17.46
N VAL A 78 -7.15 1.78 16.42
CA VAL A 78 -6.85 3.21 16.61
C VAL A 78 -8.07 3.91 17.18
N ASN A 79 -7.89 4.56 18.33
CA ASN A 79 -8.94 5.29 19.00
C ASN A 79 -9.13 6.68 18.37
N LEU A 80 -10.06 6.78 17.41
CA LEU A 80 -10.49 8.03 16.79
C LEU A 80 -11.79 8.54 17.46
N PRO A 81 -11.98 9.86 17.65
CA PRO A 81 -13.21 10.40 18.24
C PRO A 81 -14.47 9.92 17.52
N GLU A 82 -15.51 9.49 18.23
CA GLU A 82 -16.73 8.91 17.61
C GLU A 82 -17.42 9.86 16.62
N LYS A 83 -17.42 11.15 16.94
CA LYS A 83 -18.04 12.20 16.10
C LYS A 83 -17.18 12.61 14.90
N LEU A 84 -15.95 12.12 14.80
CA LEU A 84 -15.06 12.39 13.67
C LEU A 84 -15.47 11.54 12.47
N LYS A 85 -16.10 12.19 11.49
CA LYS A 85 -16.63 11.55 10.27
C LYS A 85 -15.60 11.38 9.16
N GLU A 86 -14.66 12.32 9.06
CA GLU A 86 -13.65 12.37 8.00
C GLU A 86 -12.24 12.38 8.61
N PRO A 87 -11.76 11.25 9.17
CA PRO A 87 -10.42 11.18 9.72
C PRO A 87 -9.33 11.50 8.69
N GLN A 88 -8.37 12.30 9.11
CA GLN A 88 -7.15 12.64 8.38
C GLN A 88 -5.92 12.12 9.12
N ILE A 89 -4.76 12.06 8.45
CA ILE A 89 -3.54 11.53 9.06
C ILE A 89 -3.15 12.26 10.37
N GLU A 90 -3.47 13.55 10.49
CA GLU A 90 -3.19 14.31 11.71
C GLU A 90 -4.04 13.87 12.92
N ASP A 91 -5.17 13.19 12.70
CA ASP A 91 -6.02 12.65 13.76
C ASP A 91 -5.40 11.44 14.47
N LEU A 92 -4.30 10.89 13.93
CA LEU A 92 -3.48 9.88 14.62
C LEU A 92 -2.62 10.48 15.74
N ILE A 93 -2.46 11.80 15.77
CA ILE A 93 -1.61 12.50 16.74
C ILE A 93 -2.40 12.67 18.04
N PRO A 94 -1.88 12.23 19.21
CA PRO A 94 -2.52 12.49 20.49
C PRO A 94 -2.59 13.97 20.83
N LEU A 95 -3.69 14.41 21.44
CA LEU A 95 -3.99 15.82 21.75
C LEU A 95 -2.80 16.54 22.40
N ARG A 96 -2.23 15.94 23.44
CA ARG A 96 -1.11 16.52 24.18
C ARG A 96 0.10 16.82 23.28
N ILE A 97 0.45 15.90 22.38
CA ILE A 97 1.52 16.11 21.40
C ILE A 97 1.12 17.20 20.40
N GLY A 98 -0.14 17.20 19.94
CA GLY A 98 -0.67 18.23 19.04
C GLY A 98 -0.54 19.64 19.62
N ILE A 99 -0.84 19.83 20.91
CA ILE A 99 -0.71 21.11 21.62
C ILE A 99 0.75 21.54 21.74
N LEU A 100 1.62 20.64 22.21
CA LEU A 100 3.05 20.93 22.34
C LEU A 100 3.68 21.28 20.98
N ALA A 101 3.24 20.59 19.92
CA ALA A 101 3.66 20.88 18.56
C ALA A 101 3.16 22.24 18.08
N ALA A 102 1.91 22.60 18.40
CA ALA A 102 1.34 23.90 18.09
C ALA A 102 2.11 25.03 18.79
N HIS A 103 2.32 24.92 20.10
CA HIS A 103 3.11 25.87 20.90
C HIS A 103 4.51 26.06 20.33
N LYS A 104 5.17 24.96 19.96
CA LYS A 104 6.49 25.00 19.34
C LYS A 104 6.46 25.69 17.98
N TYR A 105 5.50 25.32 17.13
CA TYR A 105 5.33 25.91 15.80
C TYR A 105 5.13 27.44 15.89
N VAL A 106 4.18 27.92 16.69
CA VAL A 106 3.89 29.36 16.79
C VAL A 106 5.04 30.14 17.45
N LYS A 107 5.76 29.51 18.39
CA LYS A 107 6.95 30.12 19.01
C LYS A 107 8.09 30.28 18.00
N VAL A 108 8.41 29.23 17.26
CA VAL A 108 9.59 29.19 16.37
C VAL A 108 9.31 29.87 15.03
N ILE A 109 8.15 29.61 14.42
CA ILE A 109 7.85 30.07 13.06
C ILE A 109 7.20 31.45 13.07
N TRP A 110 6.32 31.74 14.04
CA TRP A 110 5.61 33.03 14.09
C TRP A 110 6.22 34.03 15.07
N GLY A 111 7.10 33.59 15.96
CA GLY A 111 7.68 34.44 16.99
C GLY A 111 6.66 34.91 18.03
N MET A 112 5.60 34.13 18.25
CA MET A 112 4.50 34.52 19.14
C MET A 112 4.99 34.63 20.59
N ALA A 113 4.51 35.62 21.33
CA ALA A 113 4.92 35.86 22.71
C ALA A 113 4.44 34.73 23.63
N GLU A 114 5.21 34.41 24.68
CA GLU A 114 4.87 33.30 25.59
C GLU A 114 3.51 33.48 26.28
N GLN A 115 3.07 34.72 26.48
CA GLN A 115 1.76 35.00 27.05
C GLN A 115 0.63 34.58 26.10
N ASP A 116 0.71 34.95 24.82
CA ASP A 116 -0.29 34.59 23.81
C ASP A 116 -0.27 33.06 23.54
N ILE A 117 0.88 32.39 23.71
CA ILE A 117 0.99 30.92 23.57
C ILE A 117 0.19 30.21 24.67
N LYS A 118 0.18 30.74 25.89
CA LYS A 118 -0.56 30.16 27.03
C LYS A 118 -2.07 30.23 26.84
N ASP A 119 -2.56 31.08 25.95
CA ASP A 119 -3.97 31.16 25.61
C ASP A 119 -4.43 30.01 24.70
N ILE A 120 -3.50 29.27 24.09
CA ILE A 120 -3.79 28.02 23.36
C ILE A 120 -3.92 26.88 24.39
N LYS A 121 -5.15 26.65 24.86
CA LYS A 121 -5.47 25.71 25.94
C LYS A 121 -5.91 24.33 25.45
N GLU A 122 -5.64 23.32 26.28
CA GLU A 122 -5.99 21.92 26.02
C GLU A 122 -7.51 21.72 25.96
N GLU A 123 -8.24 22.38 26.85
CA GLU A 123 -9.69 22.26 26.99
C GLU A 123 -10.43 22.78 25.75
N ASP A 124 -9.95 23.88 25.15
CA ASP A 124 -10.55 24.50 23.98
C ASP A 124 -10.39 23.62 22.73
N ILE A 125 -9.22 22.99 22.57
CA ILE A 125 -8.95 22.06 21.47
C ILE A 125 -9.77 20.79 21.68
N GLN A 126 -9.77 20.21 22.90
CA GLN A 126 -10.55 19.02 23.21
C GLN A 126 -12.04 19.22 22.95
N LYS A 127 -12.60 20.40 23.28
CA LYS A 127 -13.99 20.74 22.98
C LYS A 127 -14.29 20.65 21.48
N LYS A 128 -13.43 21.22 20.64
CA LYS A 128 -13.58 21.19 19.17
C LYS A 128 -13.44 19.77 18.60
N LEU A 129 -12.53 18.96 19.13
CA LEU A 129 -12.43 17.54 18.78
C LEU A 129 -13.72 16.78 19.13
N ASN A 130 -14.30 17.06 20.30
CA ASN A 130 -15.57 16.49 20.75
C ASN A 130 -16.79 16.97 19.92
N GLU A 131 -16.62 18.03 19.13
CA GLU A 131 -17.60 18.51 18.14
C GLU A 131 -17.39 17.85 16.76
N GLY A 132 -16.37 16.99 16.61
CA GLY A 132 -16.07 16.25 15.38
C GLY A 132 -15.08 16.96 14.43
N MET A 133 -14.42 18.02 14.90
CA MET A 133 -13.38 18.71 14.13
C MET A 133 -12.09 17.86 14.06
N THR A 134 -11.38 17.89 12.94
CA THR A 134 -10.07 17.23 12.81
C THR A 134 -9.01 17.91 13.68
N MET A 135 -8.00 17.16 14.12
CA MET A 135 -6.89 17.60 14.97
C MET A 135 -6.26 18.90 14.46
N PHE A 136 -5.88 18.91 13.18
CA PHE A 136 -5.24 20.08 12.58
C PHE A 136 -6.16 21.31 12.59
N LYS A 137 -7.44 21.15 12.21
CA LYS A 137 -8.40 22.25 12.19
C LYS A 137 -8.71 22.78 13.61
N ALA A 138 -8.82 21.88 14.58
CA ALA A 138 -9.07 22.23 15.97
C ALA A 138 -7.91 23.08 16.53
N VAL A 139 -6.68 22.57 16.40
CA VAL A 139 -5.45 23.29 16.77
C VAL A 139 -5.36 24.62 16.04
N TYR A 140 -5.56 24.64 14.71
CA TYR A 140 -5.47 25.86 13.91
C TYR A 140 -6.45 26.92 14.41
N SER A 141 -7.70 26.57 14.67
CA SER A 141 -8.70 27.53 15.12
C SER A 141 -8.40 28.11 16.51
N CYS A 142 -7.78 27.33 17.41
CA CYS A 142 -7.34 27.84 18.71
C CYS A 142 -6.10 28.75 18.58
N VAL A 143 -5.17 28.38 17.70
CA VAL A 143 -4.00 29.21 17.38
C VAL A 143 -4.43 30.54 16.75
N GLU A 144 -5.38 30.51 15.81
CA GLU A 144 -5.91 31.70 15.14
C GLU A 144 -6.64 32.62 16.13
N ALA A 145 -7.38 32.05 17.09
CA ALA A 145 -8.05 32.82 18.14
C ALA A 145 -7.07 33.48 19.13
N ALA A 146 -5.94 32.82 19.42
CA ALA A 146 -4.90 33.36 20.30
C ALA A 146 -3.98 34.38 19.59
N SER A 147 -3.89 34.29 18.26
CA SER A 147 -3.05 35.18 17.46
C SER A 147 -3.74 36.51 17.18
N LYS A 148 -3.00 37.62 17.35
CA LYS A 148 -3.43 38.96 16.93
C LYS A 148 -3.32 39.17 15.41
N ASP A 149 -2.51 38.34 14.74
CA ASP A 149 -2.31 38.36 13.29
C ASP A 149 -3.04 37.19 12.62
N LYS A 150 -3.73 37.47 11.50
CA LYS A 150 -4.39 36.44 10.66
C LYS A 150 -3.37 35.70 9.79
N ARG A 151 -2.51 34.89 10.40
CA ARG A 151 -1.54 34.03 9.69
C ARG A 151 -2.10 32.63 9.53
N GLN A 152 -1.94 32.04 8.35
CA GLN A 152 -2.35 30.67 8.08
C GLN A 152 -1.30 29.68 8.58
N LEU A 153 -1.75 28.67 9.33
CA LEU A 153 -0.90 27.57 9.78
C LEU A 153 -0.79 26.54 8.66
N SER A 154 0.44 26.13 8.36
CA SER A 154 0.70 25.11 7.34
C SER A 154 0.84 23.72 7.97
N LYS A 155 0.30 22.70 7.30
CA LYS A 155 0.40 21.30 7.75
C LYS A 155 1.85 20.82 7.83
N LEU A 156 2.72 21.23 6.90
CA LEU A 156 4.09 20.72 6.82
C LEU A 156 4.97 21.14 8.01
N PRO A 157 5.09 22.43 8.38
CA PRO A 157 5.89 22.79 9.54
C PRO A 157 5.22 22.42 10.87
N PHE A 158 3.88 22.26 10.91
CA PHE A 158 3.22 21.62 12.05
C PHE A 158 3.67 20.17 12.22
N ALA A 159 3.66 19.37 11.15
CA ALA A 159 4.14 17.98 11.17
C ALA A 159 5.60 17.89 11.61
N ARG A 160 6.48 18.80 11.16
CA ARG A 160 7.87 18.88 11.66
C ARG A 160 7.91 19.12 13.17
N SER A 161 7.08 20.03 13.67
CA SER A 161 7.00 20.32 15.11
C SER A 161 6.52 19.11 15.91
N VAL A 162 5.58 18.32 15.36
CA VAL A 162 5.13 17.05 15.97
C VAL A 162 6.29 16.07 16.12
N ILE A 163 7.08 15.85 15.06
CA ILE A 163 8.23 14.95 15.11
C ILE A 163 9.26 15.41 16.13
N GLU A 164 9.58 16.70 16.17
CA GLU A 164 10.54 17.24 17.14
C GLU A 164 10.04 17.13 18.59
N VAL A 165 8.73 17.30 18.83
CA VAL A 165 8.12 17.07 20.14
C VAL A 165 8.21 15.60 20.54
N VAL A 166 7.84 14.68 19.65
CA VAL A 166 7.93 13.23 19.91
C VAL A 166 9.38 12.83 20.23
N GLN A 167 10.35 13.31 19.46
CA GLN A 167 11.77 13.07 19.72
C GLN A 167 12.22 13.61 21.08
N ALA A 168 11.78 14.82 21.46
CA ALA A 168 12.11 15.41 22.75
C ALA A 168 11.49 14.61 23.91
N LEU A 169 10.23 14.20 23.79
CA LEU A 169 9.55 13.36 24.79
C LEU A 169 10.19 11.98 24.91
N HIS A 170 10.50 11.34 23.78
CA HIS A 170 11.20 10.06 23.76
C HIS A 170 12.57 10.16 24.43
N LYS A 171 13.35 11.19 24.11
CA LYS A 171 14.66 11.41 24.74
C LYS A 171 14.54 11.58 26.26
N LYS A 172 13.58 12.39 26.73
CA LYS A 172 13.30 12.55 28.17
C LYS A 172 12.93 11.21 28.81
N ASN A 173 12.09 10.41 28.16
CA ASN A 173 11.72 9.07 28.63
C ASN A 173 12.92 8.11 28.71
N CYS A 174 13.93 8.26 27.86
CA CYS A 174 15.15 7.43 27.94
C CYS A 174 16.12 7.91 29.02
N THR A 175 16.25 9.21 29.23
CA THR A 175 17.29 9.78 30.12
C THR A 175 16.81 10.03 31.55
N ASP A 176 15.52 10.27 31.75
CA ASP A 176 14.99 10.71 33.04
C ASP A 176 13.50 10.31 33.22
N GLN A 177 13.27 9.00 33.36
CA GLN A 177 11.91 8.45 33.52
C GLN A 177 11.15 8.97 34.74
N LYS A 178 11.85 9.37 35.81
CA LYS A 178 11.23 9.78 37.08
C LYS A 178 10.60 11.18 37.02
N HIS A 179 10.99 12.00 36.05
CA HIS A 179 10.53 13.38 35.91
C HIS A 179 9.69 13.65 34.65
N LEU A 180 9.32 12.60 33.90
CA LEU A 180 8.40 12.75 32.77
C LEU A 180 6.97 12.92 33.30
N ASP A 181 6.28 13.96 32.82
CA ASP A 181 4.84 14.16 33.11
C ASP A 181 4.06 12.90 32.66
N PRO A 182 3.24 12.28 33.54
CA PRO A 182 2.43 11.12 33.18
C PRO A 182 1.59 11.33 31.92
N LYS A 183 1.08 12.55 31.68
CA LYS A 183 0.32 12.88 30.46
C LYS A 183 1.19 12.83 29.21
N ASP A 184 2.45 13.25 29.31
CA ASP A 184 3.38 13.20 28.18
C ASP A 184 3.77 11.74 27.86
N LEU A 185 3.93 10.89 28.88
CA LEU A 185 4.19 9.47 28.71
C LEU A 185 3.01 8.74 28.07
N GLU A 186 1.79 9.00 28.54
CA GLU A 186 0.56 8.44 27.97
C GLU A 186 0.41 8.84 26.50
N ALA A 187 0.60 10.12 26.18
CA ALA A 187 0.54 10.61 24.81
C ALA A 187 1.62 9.96 23.92
N LEU A 188 2.84 9.78 24.42
CA LEU A 188 3.90 9.08 23.67
C LEU A 188 3.52 7.63 23.37
N ASN A 189 2.97 6.92 24.35
CA ASN A 189 2.50 5.54 24.18
C ASN A 189 1.36 5.45 23.18
N GLN A 190 0.39 6.37 23.24
CA GLN A 190 -0.72 6.43 22.28
C GLN A 190 -0.22 6.74 20.87
N PHE A 191 0.72 7.68 20.71
CA PHE A 191 1.33 7.99 19.41
C PHE A 191 2.01 6.76 18.83
N ASN A 192 2.85 6.09 19.62
CA ASN A 192 3.55 4.87 19.19
C ASN A 192 2.57 3.76 18.80
N ASN A 193 1.50 3.57 19.57
CA ASN A 193 0.48 2.57 19.26
C ASN A 193 -0.25 2.88 17.94
N ASN A 194 -0.71 4.11 17.75
CA ASN A 194 -1.43 4.54 16.55
C ASN A 194 -0.57 4.33 15.29
N PHE A 195 0.67 4.81 15.31
CA PHE A 195 1.58 4.67 14.17
C PHE A 195 2.09 3.24 13.97
N LYS A 196 2.21 2.43 15.03
CA LYS A 196 2.52 0.99 14.91
C LYS A 196 1.41 0.25 14.16
N ILE A 197 0.15 0.57 14.44
CA ILE A 197 -1.00 -0.02 13.72
C ILE A 197 -0.96 0.40 12.24
N LEU A 198 -0.76 1.68 11.96
CA LEU A 198 -0.62 2.19 10.58
C LEU A 198 0.52 1.48 9.83
N PHE A 199 1.74 1.45 10.38
CA PHE A 199 2.88 0.85 9.71
C PHE A 199 2.73 -0.65 9.50
N ARG A 200 2.19 -1.39 10.48
CA ARG A 200 1.88 -2.81 10.30
C ARG A 200 0.93 -3.06 9.13
N GLU A 201 -0.08 -2.19 8.97
CA GLU A 201 -1.09 -2.31 7.93
C GLU A 201 -0.54 -1.93 6.54
N LEU A 202 0.37 -0.95 6.50
CA LEU A 202 1.13 -0.61 5.30
C LEU A 202 2.08 -1.75 4.90
N ASP A 203 2.85 -2.31 5.84
CA ASP A 203 3.78 -3.41 5.60
C ASP A 203 3.08 -4.64 5.04
N LYS A 204 1.89 -4.98 5.60
CA LYS A 204 1.04 -6.06 5.07
C LYS A 204 0.71 -5.83 3.59
N ARG A 205 0.22 -4.64 3.24
CA ARG A 205 -0.17 -4.29 1.87
C ARG A 205 1.01 -4.24 0.92
N ILE A 206 2.15 -3.72 1.38
CA ILE A 206 3.40 -3.71 0.60
C ILE A 206 3.80 -5.13 0.25
N GLY A 207 3.79 -6.05 1.23
CA GLY A 207 4.08 -7.46 1.01
C GLY A 207 3.13 -8.12 0.01
N GLU A 208 1.83 -7.87 0.15
CA GLU A 208 0.81 -8.40 -0.77
C GLU A 208 0.93 -7.83 -2.19
N ALA A 209 1.26 -6.55 -2.34
CA ALA A 209 1.43 -5.90 -3.64
C ALA A 209 2.70 -6.41 -4.35
N GLU A 210 3.79 -6.62 -3.61
CA GLU A 210 5.03 -7.20 -4.17
C GLU A 210 4.87 -8.66 -4.56
N LEU A 211 4.11 -9.43 -3.77
CA LEU A 211 3.79 -10.82 -4.10
C LEU A 211 2.96 -10.89 -5.38
N GLU A 212 1.94 -10.04 -5.52
CA GLU A 212 1.12 -9.97 -6.72
C GLU A 212 1.95 -9.57 -7.95
N ARG A 213 2.77 -8.52 -7.85
CA ARG A 213 3.69 -8.11 -8.91
C ARG A 213 4.57 -9.26 -9.40
N THR A 214 5.11 -10.04 -8.47
CA THR A 214 5.97 -11.18 -8.81
C THR A 214 5.18 -12.28 -9.53
N ARG A 215 3.94 -12.55 -9.09
CA ARG A 215 3.04 -13.52 -9.73
C ARG A 215 2.58 -13.09 -11.12
N GLU A 216 2.25 -11.82 -11.31
CA GLU A 216 1.89 -11.25 -12.62
C GLU A 216 3.06 -11.39 -13.60
N LYS A 217 4.27 -11.01 -13.17
CA LYS A 217 5.50 -11.15 -13.95
C LYS A 217 5.77 -12.59 -14.39
N ALA A 218 5.56 -13.57 -13.51
CA ALA A 218 5.72 -14.98 -13.87
C ALA A 218 4.66 -15.43 -14.89
N SER A 219 3.40 -15.06 -14.69
CA SER A 219 2.28 -15.40 -15.59
C SER A 219 2.45 -14.82 -17.00
N GLU A 220 2.87 -13.56 -17.12
CA GLU A 220 3.14 -12.93 -18.43
C GLU A 220 4.29 -13.60 -19.17
N LYS A 221 5.37 -13.95 -18.45
CA LYS A 221 6.50 -14.68 -19.04
C LYS A 221 6.08 -16.06 -19.58
N ILE A 222 5.20 -16.76 -18.87
CA ILE A 222 4.62 -18.03 -19.34
C ILE A 222 3.84 -17.80 -20.63
N LEU A 223 2.97 -16.78 -20.68
CA LEU A 223 2.20 -16.41 -21.86
C LEU A 223 3.10 -16.13 -23.08
N VAL A 224 4.11 -15.29 -22.91
CA VAL A 224 5.04 -14.92 -24.01
C VAL A 224 5.77 -16.16 -24.55
N LEU A 225 6.20 -17.07 -23.66
CA LEU A 225 6.82 -18.33 -24.08
C LEU A 225 5.83 -19.24 -24.83
N GLN A 226 4.58 -19.32 -24.36
CA GLN A 226 3.52 -20.09 -25.03
C GLN A 226 3.23 -19.55 -26.43
N GLU A 227 3.03 -18.23 -26.55
CA GLU A 227 2.77 -17.58 -27.83
C GLU A 227 3.93 -17.78 -28.80
N SER A 228 5.18 -17.61 -28.34
CA SER A 228 6.35 -17.86 -29.17
C SER A 228 6.41 -19.32 -29.64
N PHE A 229 6.08 -20.29 -28.80
CA PHE A 229 6.06 -21.70 -29.19
C PHE A 229 4.97 -21.98 -30.22
N PHE A 230 3.73 -21.53 -30.00
CA PHE A 230 2.63 -21.80 -30.92
C PHE A 230 2.76 -21.07 -32.27
N ASN A 231 3.40 -19.90 -32.29
CA ASN A 231 3.71 -19.19 -33.53
C ASN A 231 4.74 -19.94 -34.38
N ASN A 232 5.71 -20.61 -33.74
CA ASN A 232 6.73 -21.40 -34.43
C ASN A 232 6.22 -22.80 -34.84
N HIS A 233 5.19 -23.31 -34.16
CA HIS A 233 4.65 -24.64 -34.36
C HIS A 233 3.12 -24.65 -34.60
N PRO A 234 2.58 -23.90 -35.57
CA PRO A 234 1.14 -23.67 -35.70
C PRO A 234 0.32 -24.94 -35.93
N ASN A 235 0.89 -25.92 -36.64
CA ASN A 235 0.21 -27.13 -37.08
C ASN A 235 0.74 -28.41 -36.39
N GLY A 236 1.71 -28.28 -35.48
CA GLY A 236 2.36 -29.42 -34.84
C GLY A 236 3.81 -29.12 -34.46
N ALA A 237 4.28 -29.80 -33.42
CA ALA A 237 5.66 -29.77 -32.95
C ALA A 237 6.20 -31.19 -32.79
N ASN A 238 7.53 -31.33 -32.85
CA ASN A 238 8.18 -32.58 -32.46
C ASN A 238 8.25 -32.67 -30.93
N LYS A 239 8.39 -33.89 -30.41
CA LYS A 239 8.53 -34.11 -28.96
C LYS A 239 9.77 -33.38 -28.41
N GLU A 240 10.87 -33.33 -29.18
CA GLU A 240 12.06 -32.53 -28.86
C GLU A 240 11.74 -31.05 -28.61
N ASP A 241 10.96 -30.43 -29.50
CA ASP A 241 10.58 -29.02 -29.37
C ASP A 241 9.75 -28.76 -28.10
N ALA A 242 8.81 -29.67 -27.80
CA ALA A 242 8.00 -29.59 -26.58
C ALA A 242 8.82 -29.81 -25.30
N VAL A 243 9.75 -30.77 -25.29
CA VAL A 243 10.66 -30.97 -24.16
C VAL A 243 11.52 -29.73 -23.93
N GLY A 244 12.06 -29.13 -25.00
CA GLY A 244 12.83 -27.89 -24.92
C GLY A 244 12.01 -26.72 -24.39
N PHE A 245 10.75 -26.59 -24.83
CA PHE A 245 9.81 -25.59 -24.32
C PHE A 245 9.47 -25.79 -22.84
N LEU A 246 9.12 -27.00 -22.42
CA LEU A 246 8.81 -27.33 -21.02
C LEU A 246 10.04 -27.15 -20.12
N HIS A 247 11.23 -27.43 -20.63
CA HIS A 247 12.47 -27.15 -19.91
C HIS A 247 12.67 -25.64 -19.70
N LYS A 248 12.47 -24.82 -20.74
CA LYS A 248 12.54 -23.35 -20.63
C LYS A 248 11.53 -22.82 -19.60
N LEU A 249 10.30 -23.35 -19.58
CA LEU A 249 9.31 -23.03 -18.55
C LEU A 249 9.81 -23.40 -17.15
N ASN A 250 10.32 -24.61 -16.95
CA ASN A 250 10.86 -25.05 -15.65
C ASN A 250 12.04 -24.18 -15.17
N VAL A 251 12.95 -23.78 -16.05
CA VAL A 251 14.06 -22.88 -15.70
C VAL A 251 13.53 -21.52 -15.28
N LEU A 252 12.54 -20.98 -16.01
CA LEU A 252 11.91 -19.71 -15.70
C LEU A 252 11.24 -19.71 -14.32
N LEU A 253 10.55 -20.80 -13.99
CA LEU A 253 9.85 -20.98 -12.72
C LEU A 253 10.80 -21.17 -11.54
N ARG A 254 11.93 -21.85 -11.73
CA ARG A 254 12.94 -22.07 -10.68
C ARG A 254 13.77 -20.83 -10.37
N GLY A 255 13.89 -19.89 -11.32
CA GLY A 255 14.60 -18.64 -11.13
C GLY A 255 13.85 -17.62 -10.26
N ASP A 256 12.57 -17.85 -9.97
CA ASP A 256 11.72 -16.93 -9.21
C ASP A 256 11.37 -17.52 -7.85
N THR A 257 12.17 -17.20 -6.82
CA THR A 257 12.08 -17.82 -5.48
C THR A 257 10.78 -17.51 -4.73
N ASN A 258 10.02 -16.51 -5.19
CA ASN A 258 8.76 -16.07 -4.57
C ASN A 258 7.52 -16.59 -5.31
N PHE A 259 7.72 -17.35 -6.40
CA PHE A 259 6.63 -17.98 -7.14
C PHE A 259 6.41 -19.39 -6.60
N GLU A 260 5.19 -19.74 -6.20
CA GLU A 260 4.84 -21.12 -5.86
C GLU A 260 4.83 -21.97 -7.14
N ALA A 261 6.01 -22.39 -7.57
CA ALA A 261 6.21 -23.15 -8.80
C ALA A 261 5.73 -24.60 -8.68
N GLU A 262 5.48 -25.12 -7.48
CA GLU A 262 5.22 -26.56 -7.26
C GLU A 262 3.98 -27.09 -8.03
N PRO A 263 2.81 -26.42 -8.02
CA PRO A 263 1.64 -26.89 -8.78
C PRO A 263 1.87 -26.87 -10.28
N ILE A 264 2.53 -25.82 -10.79
CA ILE A 264 2.85 -25.69 -12.22
C ILE A 264 3.92 -26.71 -12.62
N THR A 265 4.89 -26.98 -11.76
CA THR A 265 5.91 -28.03 -11.98
C THR A 265 5.24 -29.40 -12.07
N LYS A 266 4.32 -29.72 -11.15
CA LYS A 266 3.52 -30.96 -11.21
C LYS A 266 2.68 -31.05 -12.48
N ALA A 267 2.12 -29.93 -12.92
CA ALA A 267 1.35 -29.89 -14.16
C ALA A 267 2.24 -30.10 -15.39
N ILE A 268 3.45 -29.53 -15.41
CA ILE A 268 4.45 -29.77 -16.47
C ILE A 268 4.85 -31.26 -16.51
N GLU A 269 5.12 -31.88 -15.36
CA GLU A 269 5.42 -33.31 -15.25
C GLU A 269 4.28 -34.17 -15.79
N LYS A 270 3.03 -33.82 -15.45
CA LYS A 270 1.85 -34.50 -15.96
C LYS A 270 1.76 -34.39 -17.49
N ILE A 271 2.01 -33.21 -18.07
CA ILE A 271 2.01 -33.03 -19.53
C ILE A 271 3.09 -33.86 -20.21
N GLN A 272 4.27 -33.99 -19.59
CA GLN A 272 5.34 -34.86 -20.11
C GLN A 272 4.89 -36.32 -20.18
N GLN A 273 4.18 -36.79 -19.15
CA GLN A 273 3.67 -38.16 -19.07
C GLN A 273 2.50 -38.40 -20.04
N ASP A 274 1.49 -37.52 -20.03
CA ASP A 274 0.27 -37.67 -20.82
C ASP A 274 0.56 -37.68 -22.34
N HIS A 275 1.57 -36.91 -22.78
CA HIS A 275 1.99 -36.81 -24.18
C HIS A 275 3.22 -37.66 -24.53
N LYS A 276 3.70 -38.50 -23.59
CA LYS A 276 4.84 -39.42 -23.75
C LYS A 276 6.09 -38.75 -24.36
N LEU A 277 6.40 -37.55 -23.87
CA LEU A 277 7.44 -36.69 -24.45
C LEU A 277 8.86 -37.23 -24.22
N ASP A 278 9.02 -38.20 -23.32
CA ASP A 278 10.25 -38.92 -23.01
C ASP A 278 10.56 -40.05 -24.01
N THR A 279 9.60 -40.42 -24.86
CA THR A 279 9.75 -41.50 -25.85
C THR A 279 9.97 -40.96 -27.26
N ASN A 280 11.06 -41.38 -27.90
CA ASN A 280 11.41 -41.07 -29.30
C ASN A 280 11.22 -39.59 -29.69
N LEU A 281 12.17 -38.75 -29.30
CA LEU A 281 12.13 -37.28 -29.42
C LEU A 281 11.92 -36.74 -30.85
N THR A 282 12.27 -37.53 -31.86
CA THR A 282 12.15 -37.16 -33.28
C THR A 282 10.70 -37.25 -33.81
N GLU A 283 9.82 -37.92 -33.08
CA GLU A 283 8.42 -38.06 -33.47
C GLU A 283 7.63 -36.79 -33.20
N ARG A 284 6.55 -36.61 -33.97
CA ARG A 284 5.57 -35.58 -33.70
C ARG A 284 4.77 -35.91 -32.45
N ILE A 285 4.32 -34.85 -31.77
CA ILE A 285 3.40 -34.99 -30.65
C ILE A 285 2.06 -35.51 -31.16
N GLU A 286 1.64 -36.66 -30.64
CA GLU A 286 0.32 -37.21 -30.89
C GLU A 286 -0.75 -36.29 -30.29
N LYS A 287 -1.89 -36.13 -30.98
CA LYS A 287 -3.00 -35.26 -30.52
C LYS A 287 -2.52 -33.86 -30.11
N TYR A 288 -1.76 -33.20 -30.98
CA TYR A 288 -1.20 -31.86 -30.74
C TYR A 288 -2.22 -30.83 -30.21
N GLN A 289 -3.50 -30.91 -30.59
CA GLN A 289 -4.55 -30.03 -30.04
C GLN A 289 -4.80 -30.24 -28.53
N ASP A 290 -4.73 -31.48 -28.05
CA ASP A 290 -4.81 -31.77 -26.61
C ASP A 290 -3.59 -31.20 -25.89
N PHE A 291 -2.38 -31.37 -26.47
CA PHE A 291 -1.16 -30.74 -25.94
C PHE A 291 -1.29 -29.21 -25.86
N GLN A 292 -1.82 -28.57 -26.90
CA GLN A 292 -2.07 -27.11 -26.89
C GLN A 292 -3.03 -26.71 -25.77
N ARG A 293 -4.09 -27.49 -25.54
CA ARG A 293 -5.04 -27.24 -24.44
C ARG A 293 -4.37 -27.36 -23.08
N ASP A 294 -3.56 -28.39 -22.88
CA ASP A 294 -2.91 -28.66 -21.60
C ASP A 294 -1.83 -27.62 -21.28
N ILE A 295 -1.05 -27.18 -22.29
CA ILE A 295 -0.12 -26.06 -22.15
C ILE A 295 -0.86 -24.77 -21.78
N LYS A 296 -1.94 -24.43 -22.49
CA LYS A 296 -2.75 -23.24 -22.16
C LYS A 296 -3.32 -23.30 -20.74
N ALA A 297 -3.67 -24.50 -20.26
CA ALA A 297 -4.14 -24.70 -18.89
C ALA A 297 -3.09 -24.37 -17.82
N LEU A 298 -1.79 -24.44 -18.12
CA LEU A 298 -0.72 -24.05 -17.19
C LEU A 298 -0.84 -22.58 -16.75
N TYR A 299 -1.25 -21.70 -17.66
CA TYR A 299 -1.48 -20.28 -17.36
C TYR A 299 -2.63 -20.11 -16.35
N TYR A 300 -3.75 -20.79 -16.60
CA TYR A 300 -4.94 -20.71 -15.74
C TYR A 300 -4.73 -21.36 -14.38
N GLN A 301 -3.91 -22.42 -14.27
CA GLN A 301 -3.56 -23.00 -12.98
C GLN A 301 -2.70 -22.06 -12.12
N GLY A 302 -1.86 -21.23 -12.76
CA GLY A 302 -1.14 -20.15 -12.07
C GLY A 302 -2.07 -19.05 -11.55
N GLN A 303 -3.05 -18.64 -12.36
CA GLN A 303 -4.03 -17.61 -11.97
C GLN A 303 -5.03 -18.10 -10.90
N LYS A 304 -5.65 -19.26 -11.11
CA LYS A 304 -6.74 -19.74 -10.23
C LYS A 304 -6.26 -20.02 -8.80
N LYS A 305 -5.06 -20.58 -8.64
CA LYS A 305 -4.48 -20.77 -7.31
C LYS A 305 -4.08 -19.44 -6.65
N ALA A 306 -3.72 -18.43 -7.45
CA ALA A 306 -3.42 -17.10 -6.94
C ALA A 306 -4.68 -16.37 -6.43
N GLU A 307 -5.84 -16.65 -7.03
CA GLU A 307 -7.16 -16.17 -6.58
C GLU A 307 -7.62 -16.91 -5.30
N GLU A 308 -7.53 -18.25 -5.27
CA GLU A 308 -7.89 -19.06 -4.10
C GLU A 308 -7.08 -18.68 -2.84
N LEU A 309 -5.76 -18.48 -2.97
CA LEU A 309 -4.92 -18.03 -1.84
C LEU A 309 -5.20 -16.59 -1.39
N ALA A 310 -5.71 -15.75 -2.28
CA ALA A 310 -6.07 -14.36 -1.98
C ALA A 310 -7.42 -14.25 -1.24
N GLU A 311 -8.28 -15.26 -1.33
CA GLU A 311 -9.56 -15.32 -0.61
C GLU A 311 -9.41 -15.99 0.78
N GLU A 312 -8.36 -16.79 0.98
CA GLU A 312 -8.08 -17.51 2.24
C GLU A 312 -7.19 -16.73 3.24
N SER A 313 -6.63 -15.56 2.86
CA SER A 313 -5.68 -14.75 3.65
C SER A 313 -6.25 -13.40 4.13
#